data_AF-A0A2V8GFA6-F1
#
_entry.id   AF-A0A2V8GFA6-F1
#
_cell.length_a   1.000
_cell.length_b   1.000
_cell.length_c   1.000
_cell.angle_alpha   90.00
_cell.angle_beta   90.00
_cell.angle_gamma   90.00
#
_symmetry.space_group_name_H-M   'P 1'
#
loop_
_entity.id
_entity.type
_entity.pdbx_description
1 polymer ?
#
loop_
_entity_poly.entity_id
_entity_poly.type
_entity_poly.pdbx_seq_one_letter_code
_entity_poly.pdbx_strand_id
1 'polypeptide(L)'
;MAYGSDESGRTTVYVQPFPPTGAKYQIFTKPGDAPHHPLWSPDGKELFYNPRPGGFEAVSVATTPTLAFGNPVPVPRPFQMAAPVARRTIDMTRDGRFLGLLVPGQAPSGTPELAQIQVVLNWFEELKQRVPAGR
;
A
#
# COMPACT_ATOMS: atom_id res chain seq x y z
N MET A 1 -7.27 -10.49 -10.28
CA MET A 1 -7.81 -9.61 -9.21
C MET A 1 -7.52 -10.26 -7.86
N ALA A 2 -7.31 -9.47 -6.81
CA ALA A 2 -7.22 -9.96 -5.43
C ALA A 2 -8.26 -9.25 -4.54
N TYR A 3 -8.83 -9.98 -3.57
CA TYR A 3 -9.85 -9.45 -2.67
C TYR A 3 -9.83 -10.17 -1.32
N GLY A 4 -10.26 -9.49 -0.26
CA GLY A 4 -10.50 -10.11 1.04
C GLY A 4 -11.89 -10.75 1.09
N SER A 5 -12.01 -11.95 1.65
CA SER A 5 -13.29 -12.63 1.88
C SER A 5 -13.22 -13.54 3.11
N ASP A 6 -14.35 -13.72 3.76
CA ASP A 6 -14.58 -14.64 4.88
C ASP A 6 -15.31 -15.92 4.47
N GLU A 7 -15.34 -16.25 3.17
CA GLU A 7 -16.06 -17.42 2.63
C GLU A 7 -15.58 -18.78 3.21
N SER A 8 -14.41 -18.82 3.85
CA SER A 8 -13.88 -19.98 4.57
C SER A 8 -14.14 -19.94 6.08
N GLY A 9 -14.96 -19.01 6.58
CA GLY A 9 -15.25 -18.79 8.00
C GLY A 9 -14.21 -17.92 8.73
N ARG A 10 -13.15 -17.48 8.04
CA ARG A 10 -12.16 -16.52 8.51
C ARG A 10 -11.75 -15.61 7.36
N THR A 11 -11.60 -14.31 7.62
CA THR A 11 -11.13 -13.35 6.62
C THR A 11 -9.76 -13.79 6.10
N THR A 12 -9.70 -13.98 4.79
CA THR A 12 -8.46 -14.26 4.07
C THR A 12 -8.41 -13.50 2.74
N VAL A 13 -7.27 -13.55 2.06
CA VAL A 13 -7.09 -12.94 0.73
C VAL A 13 -7.14 -14.04 -0.33
N TYR A 14 -8.01 -13.83 -1.31
CA TYR A 14 -8.13 -14.65 -2.50
C TYR A 14 -7.64 -13.90 -3.74
N VAL A 15 -7.12 -14.67 -4.68
CA VAL A 15 -6.76 -14.24 -6.02
C VAL A 15 -7.55 -15.04 -7.02
N GLN A 16 -8.09 -14.37 -8.04
CA GLN A 16 -8.77 -15.03 -9.16
C GLN A 16 -8.45 -14.33 -10.49
N PRO A 17 -8.54 -15.04 -11.63
CA PRO A 17 -8.47 -14.44 -12.95
C PRO A 17 -9.52 -13.35 -13.16
N PHE A 18 -9.20 -12.39 -14.03
CA PHE A 18 -10.18 -11.44 -14.57
C PHE A 18 -10.05 -11.43 -16.09
N PRO A 19 -11.11 -11.75 -16.86
CA PRO A 19 -12.46 -12.12 -16.40
C PRO A 19 -12.51 -13.39 -15.53
N PRO A 20 -13.49 -13.54 -14.62
CA PRO A 20 -13.57 -14.70 -13.72
C PRO A 20 -13.78 -16.00 -14.49
N THR A 21 -12.98 -17.02 -14.18
CA THR A 21 -13.11 -18.38 -14.73
C THR A 21 -13.72 -19.38 -13.76
N GLY A 22 -14.03 -18.93 -12.52
CA GLY A 22 -14.41 -19.79 -11.40
C GLY A 22 -13.24 -20.29 -10.56
N ALA A 23 -12.00 -20.17 -11.06
CA ALA A 23 -10.81 -20.51 -10.27
C ALA A 23 -10.54 -19.44 -9.20
N LYS A 24 -10.39 -19.88 -7.95
CA LYS A 24 -10.03 -19.03 -6.79
C LYS A 24 -8.85 -19.66 -6.07
N TYR A 25 -7.89 -18.82 -5.70
CA TYR A 25 -6.67 -19.24 -5.05
C TYR A 25 -6.47 -18.44 -3.76
N GLN A 26 -6.37 -19.13 -2.63
CA GLN A 26 -6.05 -18.50 -1.36
C GLN A 26 -4.54 -18.29 -1.27
N ILE A 27 -4.09 -17.13 -0.79
CA ILE A 27 -2.67 -16.91 -0.52
C ILE A 27 -2.22 -17.72 0.70
N PHE A 28 -0.95 -18.15 0.72
CA PHE A 28 -0.40 -18.84 1.88
C PHE A 28 -0.33 -17.91 3.09
N THR A 29 -0.76 -18.40 4.25
CA THR A 29 -0.68 -17.67 5.53
C THR A 29 -0.35 -18.61 6.67
N LYS A 30 0.26 -18.07 7.74
CA LYS A 30 0.58 -18.84 8.93
C LYS A 30 -0.69 -19.08 9.77
N PRO A 31 -0.69 -20.11 10.64
CA PRO A 31 -1.76 -20.28 11.63
C PRO A 31 -1.95 -18.99 12.46
N GLY A 32 -3.20 -18.52 12.56
CA GLY A 32 -3.55 -17.29 13.28
C GLY A 32 -3.58 -15.98 12.45
N ASP A 33 -3.05 -15.96 11.21
CA ASP A 33 -3.06 -14.77 10.37
C ASP A 33 -4.47 -14.43 9.81
N ALA A 34 -4.88 -13.17 9.84
CA ALA A 34 -6.12 -12.73 9.17
C ALA A 34 -5.74 -11.79 8.03
N PRO A 35 -5.30 -12.31 6.86
CA PRO A 35 -4.77 -11.46 5.82
C PRO A 35 -5.87 -10.57 5.25
N HIS A 36 -5.56 -9.30 5.04
CA HIS A 36 -6.51 -8.30 4.57
C HIS A 36 -5.79 -7.21 3.75
N HIS A 37 -6.58 -6.31 3.15
CA HIS A 37 -6.10 -5.18 2.34
C HIS A 37 -5.12 -5.55 1.20
N PRO A 38 -5.47 -6.49 0.30
CA PRO A 38 -4.58 -6.86 -0.80
C PRO A 38 -4.28 -5.67 -1.73
N LEU A 39 -3.05 -5.57 -2.19
CA LEU A 39 -2.56 -4.55 -3.12
C LEU A 39 -1.55 -5.16 -4.09
N TRP A 40 -1.83 -5.10 -5.39
CA TRP A 40 -0.92 -5.58 -6.43
C TRP A 40 0.20 -4.57 -6.69
N SER A 41 1.40 -5.09 -6.98
CA SER A 41 2.43 -4.30 -7.65
C SER A 41 1.96 -3.88 -9.07
N PRO A 42 2.43 -2.74 -9.60
CA PRO A 42 2.10 -2.29 -10.95
C PRO A 42 2.45 -3.31 -12.04
N ASP A 43 3.50 -4.12 -11.82
CA ASP A 43 3.94 -5.15 -12.77
C ASP A 43 3.23 -6.51 -12.58
N GLY A 44 2.36 -6.63 -11.57
CA GLY A 44 1.58 -7.83 -11.27
C GLY A 44 2.38 -9.01 -10.71
N LYS A 45 3.66 -8.80 -10.36
CA LYS A 45 4.56 -9.86 -9.87
C LYS A 45 4.57 -10.00 -8.36
N GLU A 46 4.02 -9.04 -7.63
CA GLU A 46 3.93 -9.08 -6.17
C GLU A 46 2.54 -8.71 -5.69
N LEU A 47 2.11 -9.37 -4.61
CA LEU A 47 0.90 -9.04 -3.89
C LEU A 47 1.25 -8.69 -2.45
N PHE A 48 1.00 -7.44 -2.08
CA PHE A 48 1.16 -6.92 -0.73
C PHE A 48 -0.14 -7.07 0.06
N TYR A 49 -0.02 -7.36 1.34
CA TYR A 49 -1.17 -7.50 2.23
C TYR A 49 -0.76 -7.33 3.70
N ASN A 50 -1.76 -7.16 4.55
CA ASN A 50 -1.58 -7.12 5.99
C ASN A 50 -1.86 -8.52 6.56
N PRO A 51 -0.86 -9.30 6.99
CA PRO A 51 -1.08 -10.66 7.51
C PRO A 51 -1.82 -10.67 8.86
N ARG A 52 -1.61 -9.64 9.68
CA ARG A 52 -2.13 -9.48 11.04
C ARG A 52 -2.06 -7.99 11.42
N PRO A 53 -2.69 -7.54 12.53
CA PRO A 53 -2.63 -6.14 12.94
C PRO A 53 -1.19 -5.63 13.01
N GLY A 54 -0.89 -4.54 12.29
CA GLY A 54 0.45 -3.96 12.20
C GLY A 54 1.44 -4.72 11.31
N GLY A 55 1.12 -5.91 10.80
CA GLY A 55 1.98 -6.60 9.84
C GLY A 55 1.88 -6.01 8.44
N PHE A 56 2.94 -6.11 7.66
CA PHE A 56 2.94 -5.84 6.23
C PHE A 56 3.89 -6.81 5.53
N GLU A 57 3.35 -7.62 4.63
CA GLU A 57 4.08 -8.70 3.94
C GLU A 57 3.76 -8.66 2.43
N ALA A 58 4.68 -9.22 1.64
CA ALA A 58 4.52 -9.43 0.22
C ALA A 58 4.72 -10.90 -0.14
N VAL A 59 3.97 -11.39 -1.13
CA VAL A 59 4.25 -12.66 -1.81
C VAL A 59 4.55 -12.40 -3.28
N SER A 60 5.56 -13.07 -3.81
CA SER A 60 5.79 -13.10 -5.25
C SER A 60 4.68 -13.92 -5.93
N VAL A 61 4.28 -13.50 -7.12
CA VAL A 61 3.24 -14.13 -7.92
C VAL A 61 3.79 -14.44 -9.30
N ALA A 62 3.74 -15.71 -9.68
CA ALA A 62 3.95 -16.15 -11.06
C ALA A 62 2.61 -16.55 -11.66
N THR A 63 2.29 -16.07 -12.86
CA THR A 63 1.04 -16.42 -13.57
C THR A 63 1.27 -17.40 -14.72
N THR A 64 2.53 -17.64 -15.08
CA THR A 64 2.94 -18.51 -16.20
C THR A 64 3.95 -19.55 -15.73
N PRO A 65 3.80 -20.84 -16.11
CA PRO A 65 2.72 -21.41 -16.91
C PRO A 65 1.39 -21.56 -16.13
N THR A 66 1.44 -21.53 -14.81
CA THR A 66 0.28 -21.59 -13.91
C THR A 66 0.44 -20.58 -12.78
N LEU A 67 -0.66 -20.26 -12.10
CA LEU A 67 -0.63 -19.37 -10.95
C LEU A 67 0.09 -20.04 -9.77
N ALA A 68 1.13 -19.38 -9.26
CA ALA A 68 1.88 -19.82 -8.09
C ALA A 68 2.26 -18.62 -7.21
N PHE A 69 2.32 -18.88 -5.90
CA PHE A 69 2.73 -17.91 -4.88
C PHE A 69 4.07 -18.33 -4.26
N GLY A 70 4.93 -17.35 -4.02
CA GLY A 70 6.14 -17.56 -3.21
C GLY A 70 5.83 -17.53 -1.71
N ASN A 71 6.89 -17.62 -0.91
CA ASN A 71 6.78 -17.47 0.54
C ASN A 71 6.56 -15.99 0.91
N PRO A 72 5.75 -15.69 1.94
CA PRO A 72 5.59 -14.33 2.44
C PRO A 72 6.90 -13.74 2.98
N VAL A 73 7.20 -12.51 2.57
CA VAL A 73 8.36 -11.74 3.03
C VAL A 73 7.88 -10.46 3.73
N PRO A 74 8.35 -10.17 4.96
CA PRO A 74 8.04 -8.90 5.63
C PRO A 74 8.57 -7.70 4.85
N VAL A 75 7.74 -6.67 4.72
CA VAL A 75 8.10 -5.42 4.04
C VAL A 75 8.27 -4.32 5.09
N PRO A 76 9.49 -3.80 5.30
CA PRO A 76 9.71 -2.67 6.20
C PRO A 76 8.92 -1.45 5.76
N ARG A 77 8.33 -0.73 6.72
CA ARG A 77 7.47 0.42 6.44
C ARG A 77 7.51 1.46 7.58
N PRO A 78 7.48 2.77 7.26
CA PRO A 78 7.32 3.83 8.26
C PRO A 78 5.85 4.24 8.49
N PHE A 79 4.91 3.76 7.68
CA PHE A 79 3.49 4.16 7.71
C PHE A 79 2.61 3.21 8.51
N GLN A 80 1.47 3.69 9.02
CA GLN A 80 0.56 2.89 9.85
C GLN A 80 -0.32 1.95 9.00
N MET A 81 -0.53 0.73 9.49
CA MET A 81 -1.45 -0.23 8.89
C MET A 81 -2.84 -0.12 9.49
N ALA A 82 -3.83 -0.01 8.60
CA ALA A 82 -5.24 -0.08 8.95
C ALA A 82 -5.62 -1.48 9.48
N ALA A 83 -6.55 -1.50 10.44
CA ALA A 83 -7.19 -2.72 10.93
C ALA A 83 -8.08 -3.37 9.84
N PRO A 84 -8.40 -4.67 9.92
CA PRO A 84 -9.11 -5.40 8.86
C PRO A 84 -10.43 -4.81 8.36
N VAL A 85 -11.17 -4.12 9.23
CA VAL A 85 -12.48 -3.52 8.92
C VAL A 85 -12.40 -2.07 8.45
N ALA A 86 -11.23 -1.45 8.54
CA ALA A 86 -11.02 -0.07 8.12
C ALA A 86 -10.68 -0.01 6.62
N ARG A 87 -10.71 1.20 6.04
CA ARG A 87 -10.20 1.38 4.67
C ARG A 87 -8.68 1.25 4.67
N ARG A 88 -8.14 0.68 3.59
CA ARG A 88 -6.68 0.62 3.36
C ARG A 88 -6.11 2.05 3.40
N THR A 89 -5.06 2.25 4.18
CA THR A 89 -4.38 3.55 4.39
C THR A 89 -3.14 3.73 3.53
N ILE A 90 -2.92 2.80 2.59
CA ILE A 90 -1.79 2.82 1.68
C ILE A 90 -2.23 2.58 0.24
N ASP A 91 -1.44 3.12 -0.69
CA ASP A 91 -1.51 2.79 -2.09
C ASP A 91 -0.11 2.75 -2.72
N MET A 92 -0.02 2.18 -3.91
CA MET A 92 1.25 2.08 -4.65
C MET A 92 1.21 2.93 -5.92
N THR A 93 2.27 3.70 -6.12
CA THR A 93 2.50 4.46 -7.35
C THR A 93 3.02 3.54 -8.46
N ARG A 94 2.93 4.00 -9.72
CA ARG A 94 3.39 3.19 -10.87
C ARG A 94 4.87 2.82 -10.85
N ASP A 95 5.70 3.61 -10.17
CA ASP A 95 7.13 3.35 -10.01
C ASP A 95 7.46 2.47 -8.78
N GLY A 96 6.44 1.89 -8.14
CA GLY A 96 6.60 0.92 -7.05
C GLY A 96 6.77 1.56 -5.66
N ARG A 97 6.64 2.88 -5.52
CA ARG A 97 6.70 3.53 -4.20
C ARG A 97 5.36 3.51 -3.50
N PHE A 98 5.40 3.34 -2.18
CA PHE A 98 4.22 3.42 -1.32
C PHE A 98 3.86 4.86 -0.95
N LEU A 99 2.58 5.19 -1.07
CA LEU A 99 1.95 6.34 -0.41
C LEU A 99 1.21 5.80 0.80
N GLY A 100 1.49 6.34 1.98
CA GLY A 100 0.88 5.86 3.22
C GLY A 100 0.75 6.97 4.25
N LEU A 101 -0.19 6.80 5.17
CA LEU A 101 -0.37 7.73 6.27
C LEU A 101 0.72 7.53 7.33
N LEU A 102 1.43 8.62 7.62
CA LEU A 102 2.35 8.72 8.74
C LEU A 102 1.62 9.31 9.94
N VAL A 103 1.81 8.69 11.11
CA VAL A 103 1.37 9.28 12.37
C VAL A 103 2.54 10.07 12.95
N PRO A 104 2.33 11.34 13.33
CA PRO A 104 3.35 12.13 14.03
C PRO A 104 3.91 11.35 15.23
N GLY A 105 5.25 11.28 15.35
CA GLY A 105 5.94 10.55 16.42
C GLY A 105 6.26 9.07 16.14
N GLN A 106 5.84 8.51 14.99
CA GLN A 106 6.24 7.15 14.56
C GLN A 106 7.13 7.11 13.31
N ALA A 107 7.52 8.27 12.77
CA ALA A 107 8.51 8.32 11.70
C ALA A 107 9.87 7.80 12.22
N PRO A 108 10.65 7.08 11.41
CA PRO A 108 12.00 6.68 11.78
C PRO A 108 12.79 7.93 12.18
N SER A 109 13.51 7.84 13.28
CA SER A 109 14.22 8.92 13.98
C SER A 109 15.33 9.57 13.11
N GLY A 110 14.95 10.22 12.01
CA GLY A 110 15.64 11.38 11.49
C GLY A 110 15.01 12.60 12.14
N THR A 111 15.80 13.64 12.40
CA THR A 111 15.35 14.94 12.91
C THR A 111 13.98 15.27 12.30
N PRO A 112 12.92 15.49 13.09
CA PRO A 112 11.64 15.86 12.53
C PRO A 112 11.86 17.19 11.81
N GLU A 113 11.97 17.14 10.48
CA GLU A 113 11.73 18.31 9.67
C GLU A 113 10.26 18.63 9.94
N LEU A 114 10.04 19.61 10.83
CA LEU A 114 8.70 20.12 11.12
C LEU A 114 8.06 20.37 9.76
N ALA A 115 6.93 19.72 9.50
CA ALA A 115 6.19 19.93 8.26
C ALA A 115 5.96 21.45 8.11
N GLN A 116 6.74 22.10 7.26
CA GLN A 116 6.67 23.54 7.11
C GLN A 116 5.52 23.83 6.15
N ILE A 117 4.42 24.34 6.70
CA ILE A 117 3.36 24.90 5.89
C ILE A 117 3.81 26.30 5.49
N GLN A 118 4.20 26.46 4.22
CA GLN A 118 4.44 27.76 3.61
C GLN A 118 3.13 28.30 3.06
N VAL A 119 2.56 29.32 3.72
CA VAL A 119 1.38 30.03 3.21
C VAL A 119 1.85 31.31 2.55
N VAL A 120 1.71 31.39 1.23
CA VAL A 120 1.93 32.64 0.50
C VAL A 120 0.58 33.29 0.24
N LEU A 121 0.34 34.41 0.90
CA LEU A 121 -0.82 35.25 0.66
C LEU A 121 -0.47 36.31 -0.39
N ASN A 122 -1.42 36.64 -1.27
CA ASN A 122 -1.23 37.63 -2.32
C ASN A 122 -0.07 37.31 -3.29
N TRP A 123 0.11 36.03 -3.63
CA TRP A 123 1.18 35.53 -4.53
C TRP A 123 1.44 36.41 -5.75
N PHE A 124 0.40 36.93 -6.41
CA PHE A 124 0.56 37.77 -7.60
C PHE A 124 1.20 39.13 -7.32
N GLU A 125 0.99 39.72 -6.13
CA GLU A 125 1.63 40.98 -5.74
C GLU A 125 3.09 40.74 -5.36
N GLU A 126 3.38 39.65 -4.64
CA GLU A 126 4.75 39.24 -4.37
C GLU A 126 5.53 38.97 -5.68
N LEU A 127 4.89 38.30 -6.65
CA LEU A 127 5.50 38.02 -7.94
C LEU A 127 5.81 39.31 -8.72
N LYS A 128 4.88 40.28 -8.75
CA LYS A 128 5.12 41.59 -9.39
C LYS A 128 6.26 42.37 -8.76
N GLN A 129 6.47 42.25 -7.44
CA GLN A 129 7.57 42.90 -6.73
C GLN A 129 8.91 42.21 -6.97
N ARG A 130 8.92 40.89 -7.15
CA ARG A 130 10.15 40.09 -7.29
C ARG A 130 10.62 39.94 -8.73
N VAL A 131 9.76 40.15 -9.73
CA VAL A 131 10.17 40.14 -11.14
C VAL A 131 10.52 41.57 -11.55
N PRO A 132 11.76 41.85 -12.04
CA PRO A 132 12.06 43.13 -12.67
C PRO A 132 11.09 43.34 -13.83
N ALA A 133 10.40 44.48 -13.85
CA ALA A 133 9.61 44.85 -15.01
C ALA A 133 10.54 44.86 -16.22
N GLY A 134 10.36 43.88 -17.10
CA GLY A 134 11.16 43.75 -18.32
C GLY A 134 11.09 45.04 -19.10
N ARG A 135 12.27 45.57 -19.44
CA ARG A 135 12.46 46.71 -20.33
C ARG A 135 12.72 46.22 -21.73
#